data_AF-A0A194AIC2-F1
#
_entry.id   AF-A0A194AIC2-F1
#
_cell.length_a   1.000
_cell.length_b   1.000
_cell.length_c   1.000
_cell.angle_alpha   90.00
_cell.angle_beta   90.00
_cell.angle_gamma   90.00
#
_symmetry.space_group_name_H-M   'P 1'
#
loop_
_entity.id
_entity.type
_entity.pdbx_description
1 polymer ?
#
loop_
_entity_poly.entity_id
_entity_poly.type
_entity_poly.pdbx_seq_one_letter_code
_entity_poly.pdbx_strand_id
1 'polypeptide(L)'
;MIPIRATATITSKGQITLPKSIRTALGLTSGNKLSFEIQGEQIIVRSLRTNEHEDPAITKFLGLMEKDLRQGKHLRDLPKHLQDSMLTMLNQPVDLNNDIDGEVDL
;
A
#
# COMPACT_ATOMS: atom_id res chain seq x y z
N MET A 1 -15.81 -2.94 7.71
CA MET A 1 -15.09 -2.57 8.94
C MET A 1 -15.97 -1.63 9.76
N ILE A 2 -16.13 -1.86 11.07
CA ILE A 2 -16.97 -1.03 11.93
C ILE A 2 -16.17 0.24 12.32
N PRO A 3 -16.73 1.45 12.21
CA PRO A 3 -16.01 2.68 12.57
C PRO A 3 -15.80 2.77 14.09
N ILE A 4 -14.57 3.07 14.52
CA ILE A 4 -14.24 3.32 15.93
C ILE A 4 -14.47 4.81 16.23
N ARG A 5 -15.38 5.10 17.17
CA ARG A 5 -15.70 6.46 17.61
C ARG A 5 -15.21 6.66 19.04
N ALA A 6 -14.56 7.79 19.30
CA ALA A 6 -14.16 8.20 20.64
C ALA A 6 -14.09 9.74 20.70
N THR A 7 -14.34 10.30 21.87
CA THR A 7 -14.24 11.74 22.14
C THR A 7 -12.98 12.02 22.97
N ALA A 8 -12.41 13.22 22.80
CA ALA A 8 -11.28 13.69 23.59
C ALA A 8 -11.44 15.19 23.85
N THR A 9 -10.93 15.64 24.99
CA THR A 9 -10.98 17.05 25.40
C THR A 9 -9.63 17.70 25.13
N ILE A 10 -9.66 18.95 24.67
CA ILE A 10 -8.47 19.79 24.54
C ILE A 10 -8.06 20.25 25.95
N THR A 11 -6.80 20.02 26.31
CA THR A 11 -6.22 20.52 27.56
C THR A 11 -6.05 22.04 27.52
N SER A 12 -5.82 22.68 28.66
CA SER A 12 -5.53 24.13 28.73
C SER A 12 -4.33 24.58 27.91
N LYS A 13 -3.42 23.65 27.58
CA LYS A 13 -2.23 23.89 26.74
C LYS A 13 -2.47 23.61 25.26
N GLY A 14 -3.72 23.39 24.84
CA GLY A 14 -4.07 23.10 23.44
C GLY A 14 -3.73 21.67 22.99
N GLN A 15 -3.34 20.78 23.90
CA GLN A 15 -3.04 19.38 23.55
C GLN A 15 -4.32 18.53 23.53
N ILE A 16 -4.42 17.61 22.58
CA ILE A 16 -5.45 16.56 22.54
C ILE A 16 -4.78 15.22 22.83
N THR A 17 -5.38 14.43 23.73
CA THR A 17 -4.93 13.05 23.96
C THR A 17 -5.70 12.10 23.06
N LEU A 18 -4.98 11.27 22.28
CA LEU A 18 -5.63 10.26 21.46
C LEU A 18 -6.22 9.14 22.35
N PRO A 19 -7.53 8.86 22.28
CA PRO A 19 -8.15 7.79 23.07
C PRO A 19 -7.50 6.43 22.85
N LYS A 20 -7.44 5.60 23.90
CA LYS A 20 -6.76 4.29 23.87
C LYS A 20 -7.23 3.41 22.70
N SER A 21 -8.54 3.38 22.44
CA SER A 21 -9.13 2.60 21.33
C SER A 21 -8.59 3.02 19.96
N ILE A 22 -8.54 4.33 19.69
CA ILE A 22 -8.02 4.88 18.43
C ILE A 22 -6.51 4.63 18.33
N ARG A 23 -5.76 4.85 19.42
CA ARG A 23 -4.32 4.60 19.47
C ARG A 23 -3.98 3.13 19.14
N THR A 24 -4.69 2.18 19.72
CA THR A 24 -4.49 0.74 19.49
C THR A 24 -4.91 0.34 18.08
N ALA A 25 -6.07 0.80 17.60
CA ALA A 25 -6.54 0.48 16.25
C ALA A 25 -5.61 1.02 15.16
N LEU A 26 -5.03 2.19 15.40
CA LEU A 26 -4.00 2.76 14.55
C LEU A 26 -2.60 2.27 14.94
N GLY A 27 -2.38 1.30 15.83
CA GLY A 27 -1.03 0.82 16.18
C GLY A 27 -0.02 1.91 16.53
N LEU A 28 -0.47 3.01 17.15
CA LEU A 28 0.36 4.17 17.46
C LEU A 28 1.06 4.00 18.83
N THR A 29 2.36 4.29 18.88
CA THR A 29 3.18 4.28 20.10
C THR A 29 3.82 5.65 20.34
N SER A 30 4.39 5.85 21.53
CA SER A 30 5.12 7.08 21.86
C SER A 30 6.23 7.36 20.84
N GLY A 31 6.31 8.60 20.36
CA GLY A 31 7.28 9.01 19.34
C GLY A 31 6.80 8.87 17.90
N ASN A 32 5.65 8.23 17.64
CA ASN A 32 5.05 8.24 16.31
C ASN A 32 4.60 9.66 15.92
N LYS A 33 4.87 10.04 14.68
CA LYS A 33 4.49 11.34 14.12
C LYS A 33 3.11 11.25 13.46
N LEU A 34 2.33 12.30 13.61
CA LEU A 34 1.03 12.47 12.96
C LEU A 34 1.07 13.74 12.09
N SER A 35 0.43 13.70 10.93
CA SER A 35 0.12 14.90 10.16
C SER A 35 -1.32 15.33 10.43
N PHE A 36 -1.52 16.64 10.40
CA PHE A 36 -2.81 17.29 10.59
C PHE A 36 -3.13 18.07 9.33
N GLU A 37 -4.36 17.94 8.84
CA GLU A 37 -4.89 18.68 7.72
C GLU A 37 -6.27 19.22 8.10
N ILE A 38 -6.60 20.45 7.68
CA ILE A 38 -7.92 21.04 7.87
C ILE A 38 -8.69 20.89 6.56
N GLN A 39 -9.88 20.29 6.62
CA GLN A 39 -10.81 20.17 5.51
C GLN A 39 -12.17 20.72 5.94
N GLY A 40 -12.45 21.98 5.61
CA GLY A 40 -13.64 22.69 6.09
C GLY A 40 -13.62 22.80 7.62
N GLU A 41 -14.64 22.25 8.27
CA GLU A 41 -14.76 22.20 9.74
C GLU A 41 -14.16 20.93 10.38
N GLN A 42 -13.50 20.08 9.58
CA GLN A 42 -12.93 18.82 10.04
C GLN A 42 -11.41 18.90 10.11
N ILE A 43 -10.84 18.20 11.10
CA ILE A 43 -9.40 17.94 11.18
C ILE A 43 -9.18 16.48 10.79
N ILE A 44 -8.42 16.27 9.72
CA ILE A 44 -7.95 14.93 9.35
C ILE A 44 -6.58 14.72 9.98
N VAL A 45 -6.47 13.64 10.75
CA VAL A 45 -5.22 13.22 11.39
C VAL A 45 -4.74 11.93 10.74
N ARG A 46 -3.54 11.94 10.17
CA ARG A 46 -2.95 10.75 9.56
C ARG A 46 -1.68 10.35 10.28
N SER A 47 -1.46 9.03 10.39
CA SER A 47 -0.17 8.53 10.85
C SER A 47 0.87 8.75 9.76
N LEU A 48 1.98 9.40 10.11
CA LEU A 48 3.15 9.53 9.24
C LEU A 48 4.07 8.32 9.36
N ARG A 49 3.51 7.12 9.54
CA ARG A 49 4.29 5.91 9.37
C ARG A 49 4.90 5.95 7.98
N THR A 50 6.22 6.07 7.91
CA THR A 50 6.93 5.49 6.79
C THR A 50 6.59 4.00 6.89
N ASN A 51 5.92 3.46 5.87
CA ASN A 51 5.68 2.03 5.78
C ASN A 51 7.01 1.32 5.46
N GLU A 52 8.05 1.59 6.24
CA GLU A 52 9.23 0.74 6.36
C GLU A 52 8.84 -0.44 7.27
N HIS A 53 7.77 -1.14 6.88
CA HIS A 53 7.70 -2.55 7.22
C HIS A 53 8.71 -3.21 6.29
N GLU A 54 9.97 -3.24 6.72
CA GLU A 54 10.92 -4.17 6.15
C GLU A 54 10.48 -5.56 6.61
N ASP A 55 9.88 -6.33 5.70
CA ASP A 55 9.67 -7.75 5.89
C ASP A 55 10.97 -8.46 5.49
N PRO A 56 11.76 -8.99 6.43
CA PRO A 56 13.05 -9.59 6.10
C PRO A 56 12.92 -10.83 5.21
N ALA A 57 11.78 -11.52 5.21
CA ALA A 57 11.53 -12.65 4.34
C ALA A 57 11.27 -12.18 2.91
N ILE A 58 10.43 -11.16 2.72
CA ILE A 58 10.20 -10.56 1.39
C ILE A 58 11.50 -9.97 0.84
N THR A 59 12.26 -9.22 1.64
CA THR A 59 13.54 -8.63 1.18
C THR A 59 14.52 -9.70 0.72
N LYS A 60 14.67 -10.79 1.48
CA LYS A 60 15.54 -11.92 1.09
C LYS A 60 15.04 -12.63 -0.17
N PHE A 61 13.73 -12.81 -0.30
CA PHE A 61 13.12 -13.42 -1.46
C PHE A 61 13.35 -12.58 -2.73
N LEU A 62 13.15 -11.27 -2.66
CA LEU A 62 13.42 -10.35 -3.76
C LEU A 62 14.91 -10.36 -4.15
N GLY A 63 15.82 -10.40 -3.17
CA GLY A 63 17.25 -10.54 -3.44
C GLY A 63 17.63 -11.86 -4.14
N LEU A 64 16.93 -12.96 -3.84
CA LEU A 64 17.10 -14.23 -4.56
C LEU A 64 16.63 -14.11 -6.01
N MET A 65 15.44 -13.55 -6.23
CA MET A 65 14.89 -13.33 -7.58
C MET A 65 15.83 -12.45 -8.41
N GLU A 66 16.32 -11.35 -7.85
CA GLU A 66 17.26 -10.47 -8.53
C GLU A 66 18.53 -11.21 -8.99
N LYS A 67 19.10 -12.04 -8.11
CA LYS A 67 20.30 -12.83 -8.43
C LYS A 67 20.04 -13.82 -9.56
N ASP A 68 18.90 -14.51 -9.55
CA ASP A 68 18.54 -15.46 -10.60
C ASP A 68 18.34 -14.76 -11.94
N LEU A 69 17.61 -13.63 -11.95
CA LEU A 69 17.39 -12.81 -13.15
C LEU A 69 18.72 -12.32 -13.75
N ARG A 70 19.63 -11.79 -12.92
CA ARG A 70 20.98 -11.35 -13.37
C ARG A 70 21.80 -12.49 -13.97
N GLN A 71 21.58 -13.73 -13.53
CA GLN A 71 22.26 -14.92 -14.03
C GLN A 71 21.52 -15.57 -15.20
N GLY A 72 20.40 -15.01 -15.64
CA GLY A 72 19.54 -15.60 -16.67
C GLY A 72 18.92 -16.94 -16.27
N LYS A 73 18.90 -17.26 -14.97
CA LYS A 73 18.34 -18.50 -14.46
C LYS A 73 16.82 -18.40 -14.36
N HIS A 74 16.15 -19.50 -14.63
CA HIS A 74 14.68 -19.62 -14.55
C HIS A 74 13.90 -18.68 -15.47
N LEU A 75 14.58 -17.97 -16.37
CA LEU A 75 13.94 -17.27 -17.48
C LEU A 75 13.54 -18.29 -18.53
N ARG A 76 12.30 -18.16 -19.01
CA ARG A 76 11.78 -18.93 -20.15
C ARG A 76 11.43 -17.94 -21.25
N ASP A 77 11.42 -18.44 -22.48
CA ASP A 77 10.89 -17.65 -23.59
C ASP A 77 9.42 -17.31 -23.34
N LEU A 78 9.00 -16.15 -23.84
CA LEU A 78 7.61 -15.72 -23.71
C LEU A 78 6.71 -16.75 -24.43
N PRO A 79 5.64 -17.27 -23.80
CA PRO A 79 4.74 -18.17 -24.47
C PRO A 79 4.21 -17.57 -25.78
N LYS A 80 4.15 -18.36 -26.85
CA LYS A 80 3.80 -17.86 -28.19
C LYS A 80 2.46 -17.12 -28.22
N HIS A 81 1.44 -17.66 -27.56
CA HIS A 81 0.12 -17.02 -27.48
C HIS A 81 0.19 -15.63 -26.86
N LEU A 82 1.03 -15.45 -25.83
CA LEU A 82 1.20 -14.17 -25.15
C LEU A 82 2.00 -13.18 -26.02
N GLN A 83 3.00 -13.65 -26.76
CA GLN A 83 3.68 -12.85 -27.79
C GLN A 83 2.68 -12.33 -28.83
N ASP A 84 1.84 -13.22 -29.36
CA ASP A 84 0.84 -12.89 -30.39
C ASP A 84 -0.21 -11.87 -29.88
N SER A 85 -0.68 -12.05 -28.64
CA SER A 85 -1.57 -11.08 -27.97
C SER A 85 -0.91 -9.71 -27.79
N MET A 86 0.35 -9.67 -27.31
CA MET A 86 1.09 -8.42 -27.15
C MET A 86 1.26 -7.68 -28.48
N LEU A 87 1.62 -8.39 -29.55
CA LEU A 87 1.77 -7.80 -30.89
C LEU A 87 0.45 -7.25 -31.42
N THR A 88 -0.66 -7.94 -31.16
CA THR A 88 -2.01 -7.49 -31.57
C THR A 88 -2.42 -6.20 -30.86
N MET A 89 -2.05 -6.05 -29.58
CA MET A 89 -2.42 -4.89 -28.76
C MET A 89 -1.60 -3.61 -29.04
N LEU A 90 -0.44 -3.69 -29.72
CA LEU A 90 0.45 -2.54 -29.95
C LEU A 90 -0.22 -1.33 -30.62
N ASN A 91 -1.26 -1.56 -31.43
CA ASN A 91 -1.97 -0.51 -32.18
C ASN A 91 -3.44 -0.34 -31.73
N GLN A 92 -3.83 -0.93 -30.61
CA GLN A 92 -5.19 -0.79 -30.10
C GLN A 92 -5.29 0.32 -29.05
N PRO A 93 -6.36 1.13 -29.06
CA PRO A 93 -6.59 2.09 -27.99
C PRO A 93 -6.88 1.33 -26.69
N VAL A 94 -6.05 1.55 -25.66
CA VAL A 94 -6.21 0.94 -24.33
C VAL A 94 -6.75 2.00 -23.37
N ASP A 95 -7.89 1.71 -22.76
CA ASP A 95 -8.37 2.46 -21.60
C ASP A 95 -7.83 1.81 -20.32
N LEU A 96 -6.94 2.53 -19.63
CA LEU A 96 -6.31 2.06 -18.39
C LEU A 96 -7.25 2.10 -17.18
N ASN A 97 -8.43 2.70 -17.31
CA ASN A 97 -9.43 2.76 -16.24
C ASN A 97 -10.50 1.67 -16.35
N ASN A 98 -10.46 0.84 -17.39
CA ASN A 98 -11.43 -0.23 -17.55
C ASN A 98 -11.19 -1.34 -16.51
N ASP A 99 -12.26 -2.01 -16.08
CA ASP A 99 -12.17 -3.18 -15.21
C ASP A 99 -11.42 -4.32 -15.94
N ILE A 100 -10.62 -5.09 -15.18
CA ILE A 100 -9.89 -6.24 -15.71
C ILE A 100 -10.82 -7.45 -15.67
N ASP A 101 -11.37 -7.82 -16.83
CA ASP A 101 -12.19 -9.01 -17.01
C ASP A 101 -11.37 -10.19 -17.57
N GLY A 102 -11.55 -11.38 -17.00
CA GLY A 102 -10.92 -12.61 -17.45
C GLY A 102 -10.81 -13.68 -16.37
N GLU A 103 -10.82 -14.95 -16.78
CA GLU A 103 -10.60 -16.07 -15.86
C GLU A 103 -9.10 -16.13 -15.50
N VAL A 104 -8.80 -16.16 -14.19
CA VAL A 104 -7.42 -16.30 -13.69
C VAL A 104 -7.17 -17.78 -13.45
N ASP A 105 -6.35 -18.40 -14.29
CA ASP A 105 -5.81 -19.73 -13.99
C ASP A 105 -4.84 -19.61 -12.80
N LEU A 106 -5.18 -20.25 -11.68
CA LEU A 106 -4.39 -20.26 -10.44
C LEU A 106 -3.44 -21.46 -10.37
#